data_AF-A0A9Q0PYH5-F1
#
_entry.id   AF-A0A9Q0PYH5-F1
#
_cell.length_a   1.000
_cell.length_b   1.000
_cell.length_c   1.000
_cell.angle_alpha   90.00
_cell.angle_beta   90.00
_cell.angle_gamma   90.00
#
_symmetry.space_group_name_H-M   'P 1'
#
loop_
_entity.id
_entity.type
_entity.pdbx_description
1 polymer ?
#
loop_
_entity_poly.entity_id
_entity_poly.type
_entity_poly.pdbx_seq_one_letter_code
_entity_poly.pdbx_strand_id
1 'polypeptide(L)'
;MGSYPSDCVDKFLTLAMKCCNGETDARPSMADVVRELESIWHMVSESDTATADITSIDNGEEMTPPPSSSMMTNPCVSSEVSGSDLVSGVVPTIPPR
;
A
#
# COMPACT_ATOMS: atom_id res chain seq x y z
N MET A 1 16.98 8.71 9.30
CA MET A 1 15.51 8.66 9.16
C MET A 1 15.03 10.08 9.06
N GLY A 2 14.39 10.46 7.95
CA GLY A 2 13.87 11.82 7.76
C GLY A 2 12.83 12.18 8.83
N SER A 3 12.56 13.47 8.98
CA SER A 3 11.47 13.95 9.84
C SER A 3 10.14 13.67 9.17
N TYR A 4 9.25 12.94 9.84
CA TYR A 4 7.87 12.76 9.37
C TYR A 4 7.01 13.94 9.86
N PRO A 5 6.06 14.42 9.04
CA PRO A 5 5.06 15.38 9.50
C PRO A 5 4.29 14.82 10.71
N SER A 6 4.00 15.67 11.68
CA SER A 6 3.17 15.29 12.85
C SER A 6 1.85 14.67 12.42
N ASP A 7 1.21 15.25 11.40
CA ASP A 7 -0.11 14.86 10.94
C ASP A 7 -0.11 13.45 10.33
N CYS A 8 1.00 13.05 9.71
CA CYS A 8 1.21 11.69 9.21
C CYS A 8 1.22 10.69 10.37
N VAL A 9 1.93 11.01 11.45
CA VAL A 9 2.04 10.16 12.64
C VAL A 9 0.70 10.06 13.35
N ASP A 10 -0.02 11.18 13.49
CA ASP A 10 -1.33 11.21 14.14
C ASP A 10 -2.37 10.38 13.38
N LYS A 11 -2.41 10.47 12.05
CA LYS A 11 -3.30 9.64 11.21
C LYS A 11 -2.94 8.17 11.30
N PHE A 12 -1.65 7.83 11.24
CA PHE A 12 -1.20 6.45 11.36
C PHE A 12 -1.56 5.83 12.72
N LEU A 13 -1.32 6.57 13.80
CA LEU A 13 -1.70 6.13 15.15
C LEU A 13 -3.21 5.97 15.27
N THR A 14 -3.99 6.91 14.74
CA THR A 14 -5.46 6.83 14.73
C THR A 14 -5.95 5.57 14.00
N LEU A 15 -5.37 5.25 12.84
CA LEU A 15 -5.68 4.02 12.10
C LEU A 15 -5.35 2.77 12.93
N ALA A 16 -4.17 2.73 13.57
CA ALA A 16 -3.77 1.61 14.41
C ALA A 16 -4.76 1.38 15.57
N MET A 17 -5.20 2.46 16.23
CA MET A 17 -6.19 2.38 17.30
C MET A 17 -7.54 1.84 16.81
N LYS A 18 -7.99 2.27 15.62
CA LYS A 18 -9.22 1.73 15.00
C LYS A 18 -9.10 0.24 14.67
N CYS A 19 -7.96 -0.22 14.18
CA CYS A 19 -7.71 -1.64 13.91
C CYS A 19 -7.73 -2.50 15.19
N CYS A 20 -7.27 -1.94 16.31
CA CYS A 20 -7.22 -2.62 17.61
C CYS A 20 -8.52 -2.52 18.42
N ASN A 21 -9.60 -1.97 17.86
CA ASN A 21 -10.85 -1.77 18.58
C ASN A 21 -11.42 -3.10 19.13
N GLY A 22 -11.93 -3.08 20.35
CA GLY A 22 -12.49 -4.28 21.01
C GLY A 22 -13.76 -4.81 20.32
N GLU A 23 -14.54 -3.91 19.73
CA GLU A 23 -15.72 -4.25 18.94
C GLU A 23 -15.28 -4.53 17.49
N THR A 24 -15.52 -5.75 17.02
CA THR A 24 -15.09 -6.21 15.68
C THR A 24 -15.75 -5.42 14.55
N ASP A 25 -17.03 -5.08 14.68
CA ASP A 25 -17.79 -4.38 13.64
C ASP A 25 -17.36 -2.91 13.47
N ALA A 26 -16.69 -2.33 14.47
CA ALA A 26 -16.13 -0.99 14.40
C ALA A 26 -14.73 -0.96 13.77
N ARG A 27 -14.11 -2.13 13.53
CA ARG A 27 -12.80 -2.20 12.86
C ARG A 27 -12.97 -1.86 11.38
N PRO A 28 -12.03 -1.11 10.80
CA PRO A 28 -12.05 -0.82 9.38
C PRO A 28 -11.92 -2.10 8.55
N SER A 29 -12.50 -2.11 7.36
CA SER A 29 -12.24 -3.18 6.39
C SER A 29 -10.79 -3.10 5.91
N MET A 30 -10.22 -4.20 5.41
CA MET A 30 -8.86 -4.16 4.86
C MET A 30 -8.73 -3.19 3.67
N ALA A 31 -9.80 -2.96 2.92
CA ALA A 31 -9.82 -1.96 1.85
C ALA A 31 -9.67 -0.54 2.41
N ASP A 32 -10.33 -0.24 3.53
CA ASP A 32 -10.18 1.05 4.22
C ASP A 32 -8.79 1.22 4.81
N VAL A 33 -8.22 0.16 5.40
CA VAL A 33 -6.86 0.18 5.96
C VAL A 33 -5.84 0.50 4.87
N VAL A 34 -5.90 -0.18 3.73
CA VAL A 34 -4.96 0.04 2.62
C VAL A 34 -5.09 1.46 2.08
N ARG A 35 -6.33 1.92 1.83
CA ARG A 35 -6.59 3.28 1.34
C ARG A 35 -6.05 4.35 2.29
N GLU A 36 -6.21 4.17 3.60
CA GLU A 36 -5.70 5.13 4.58
C GLU A 36 -4.17 5.11 4.63
N LEU A 37 -3.53 3.93 4.54
CA LEU A 37 -2.08 3.81 4.47
C LEU A 37 -1.49 4.47 3.21
N GLU A 38 -2.13 4.30 2.05
CA GLU A 38 -1.76 4.98 0.81
C GLU A 38 -1.88 6.51 0.96
N SER A 39 -2.98 6.99 1.56
CA SER A 39 -3.17 8.42 1.83
C SER A 39 -2.08 8.98 2.73
N ILE A 40 -1.74 8.27 3.81
CA ILE A 40 -0.64 8.63 4.72
C ILE A 40 0.69 8.67 3.97
N TRP A 41 0.97 7.68 3.12
CA TRP A 41 2.19 7.62 2.30
C TRP A 41 2.32 8.83 1.36
N HIS A 42 1.23 9.26 0.74
CA HIS A 42 1.22 10.46 -0.09
C HIS A 42 1.57 11.71 0.70
N MET A 43 1.01 11.89 1.91
CA MET A 43 1.35 13.03 2.78
C MET A 43 2.83 13.09 3.17
N VAL A 44 3.47 11.94 3.39
CA VAL A 44 4.92 11.91 3.66
C VAL A 44 5.70 12.43 2.45
N SER A 45 5.29 12.04 1.24
CA SER A 45 5.99 12.40 0.00
C SER A 45 5.80 13.87 -0.38
N GLU A 46 4.60 14.42 -0.15
CA GLU A 46 4.30 15.84 -0.41
C GLU A 46 5.12 16.78 0.51
N SER A 47 5.44 16.31 1.72
CA SER A 47 6.18 17.10 2.71
C SER A 47 7.66 17.30 2.37
N ASP A 48 8.23 16.45 1.51
CA ASP A 48 9.59 16.64 0.98
C ASP A 48 9.66 17.67 -0.17
N THR A 49 8.51 18.01 -0.79
CA THR A 49 8.46 18.92 -1.95
C THR A 49 8.29 20.42 -1.61
N ALA A 50 8.03 20.78 -0.36
CA ALA A 50 7.75 22.17 0.04
C ALA A 50 9.00 23.08 0.17
N THR A 51 10.20 22.59 -0.18
CA THR A 51 11.46 23.36 -0.06
C THR A 51 12.05 23.82 -1.41
N ALA A 52 11.31 23.72 -2.51
CA ALA A 52 11.82 24.03 -3.86
C ALA A 52 11.03 25.09 -4.65
N ASP A 53 10.08 25.80 -4.04
CA ASP A 53 9.43 26.95 -4.69
C ASP A 53 10.11 28.25 -4.26
N ILE A 54 11.16 28.64 -5.00
CA ILE A 54 11.46 30.01 -5.43
C ILE A 54 12.56 29.93 -6.51
N THR A 55 12.21 30.43 -7.69
CA THR A 55 13.07 30.66 -8.89
C THR A 55 13.08 29.53 -9.93
N SER A 56 12.17 29.58 -10.89
CA SER A 56 12.57 29.84 -12.29
C SER A 56 11.33 30.09 -13.15
N ILE A 57 11.09 31.36 -13.46
CA ILE A 57 10.32 31.76 -14.65
C ILE A 57 11.32 31.66 -15.81
N ASP A 58 11.11 30.78 -16.78
CA ASP A 58 11.43 31.09 -18.19
C ASP A 58 10.71 30.15 -19.16
N ASN A 59 10.40 30.72 -20.32
CA ASN A 59 9.50 30.32 -21.40
C ASN A 59 10.12 29.34 -22.43
N GLY A 60 9.25 28.68 -23.20
CA GLY A 60 9.54 28.10 -24.54
C GLY A 60 8.74 26.80 -24.80
N GLU A 61 7.60 26.82 -25.49
CA GLU A 61 7.42 26.48 -26.93
C GLU A 61 8.07 25.12 -27.31
N GLU A 62 7.46 24.11 -27.91
CA GLU A 62 6.61 24.05 -29.11
C GLU A 62 6.22 22.56 -29.39
N MET A 63 4.92 22.30 -29.64
CA MET A 63 4.27 21.34 -30.58
C MET A 63 4.41 19.78 -30.54
N THR A 64 3.22 19.19 -30.69
CA THR A 64 2.78 17.98 -31.47
C THR A 64 2.72 16.55 -30.86
N PRO A 65 1.56 15.83 -30.98
CA PRO A 65 1.35 14.41 -30.64
C PRO A 65 1.30 13.47 -31.89
N PRO A 66 0.80 12.20 -31.79
CA PRO A 66 1.44 10.90 -31.51
C PRO A 66 1.56 9.99 -32.78
N PRO A 67 1.96 8.69 -32.70
CA PRO A 67 0.93 7.61 -32.67
C PRO A 67 1.32 6.28 -31.97
N SER A 68 0.29 5.44 -31.81
CA SER A 68 0.18 4.13 -31.14
C SER A 68 1.06 2.98 -31.67
N SER A 69 1.33 1.99 -30.80
CA SER A 69 1.66 0.61 -31.20
C SER A 69 1.32 -0.38 -30.08
N SER A 70 0.50 -1.37 -30.42
CA SER A 70 -0.02 -2.45 -29.55
C SER A 70 1.01 -3.57 -29.35
N MET A 71 1.15 -4.09 -28.13
CA MET A 71 1.46 -5.51 -27.92
C MET A 71 0.79 -5.95 -26.61
N MET A 72 -0.33 -6.68 -26.74
CA MET A 72 -0.92 -7.45 -25.66
C MET A 72 -0.08 -8.72 -25.47
N THR A 73 0.77 -8.77 -24.44
CA THR A 73 1.35 -10.03 -23.93
C THR A 73 1.63 -9.92 -22.43
N ASN A 74 0.61 -10.13 -21.61
CA ASN A 74 0.77 -10.82 -20.32
C ASN A 74 -0.04 -12.14 -20.51
N PRO A 75 0.28 -13.28 -19.85
CA PRO A 75 0.86 -13.33 -18.52
C PRO A 75 1.73 -14.60 -18.24
N CYS A 76 2.12 -14.76 -16.97
CA CYS A 76 2.45 -16.05 -16.34
C CYS A 76 3.87 -16.58 -16.54
N VAL A 77 4.83 -15.99 -15.82
CA VAL A 77 5.93 -16.79 -15.28
C VAL A 77 5.36 -17.53 -14.06
N SER A 78 5.03 -18.80 -14.24
CA SER A 78 4.67 -19.68 -13.12
C SER A 78 5.92 -19.87 -12.27
N SER A 79 5.99 -19.20 -11.12
CA SER A 79 6.93 -19.59 -10.08
C SER A 79 6.50 -20.98 -9.60
N GLU A 80 7.33 -21.97 -9.87
CA GLU A 80 7.25 -23.28 -9.25
C GLU A 80 7.28 -23.12 -7.72
N VAL A 81 6.14 -23.31 -7.05
CA VAL A 81 6.15 -23.45 -5.60
C VAL A 81 6.57 -24.89 -5.34
N SER A 82 7.81 -25.05 -4.87
CA SER A 82 8.32 -26.32 -4.36
C SER A 82 7.36 -26.76 -3.25
N GLY A 83 6.59 -27.81 -3.52
CA GLY A 83 5.58 -28.34 -2.62
C GLY A 83 6.26 -28.79 -1.33
N SER A 84 6.06 -28.01 -0.27
CA SER A 84 6.46 -28.38 1.07
C SER A 84 5.61 -29.58 1.52
N ASP A 85 6.28 -30.70 1.76
CA ASP A 85 5.73 -31.92 2.34
C ASP A 85 5.17 -31.64 3.74
N LEU A 86 3.84 -31.49 3.84
CA LEU A 86 3.17 -31.38 5.13
C LEU A 86 2.91 -32.79 5.65
N VAL A 87 3.94 -33.38 6.26
CA VAL A 87 3.77 -34.61 7.04
C VAL A 87 2.90 -34.29 8.27
N SER A 88 1.58 -34.33 8.10
CA SER A 88 0.64 -34.26 9.23
C SER A 88 0.63 -35.62 9.91
N GLY A 89 1.68 -35.88 10.70
CA GLY A 89 1.92 -37.16 11.37
C GLY A 89 1.09 -37.41 12.63
N VAL A 90 0.04 -36.63 12.91
CA VAL A 90 -0.83 -36.85 14.07
C VAL A 90 -2.27 -36.48 13.71
N VAL A 91 -3.14 -37.50 13.60
CA VAL A 91 -4.59 -37.31 13.64
C VAL A 91 -5.01 -37.37 15.11
N PRO A 92 -5.50 -36.27 15.73
CA PRO A 92 -6.00 -36.32 17.09
C PRO A 92 -7.27 -37.18 17.15
N THR A 93 -7.30 -38.18 18.03
CA THR A 93 -8.52 -38.95 18.30
C THR A 93 -9.40 -38.14 19.27
N ILE A 94 -10.57 -37.69 18.80
CA ILE A 94 -11.56 -36.97 19.61
C ILE A 94 -12.67 -37.96 20.01
N PRO A 95 -12.91 -38.24 21.31
CA PRO A 95 -14.02 -39.08 21.73
C PRO A 95 -15.37 -38.37 21.60
N PRO A 96 -16.47 -39.08 21.26
CA PRO A 96 -17.81 -38.51 21.15
C PRO A 96 -18.35 -38.07 22.52
N ARG A 97 -19.14 -36.99 22.52
CA ARG A 97 -19.93 -36.52 23.67
C ARG A 97 -21.29 -37.17 23.71
#